data_AF-A0A7S4K5K9-F1
#
_entry.id   AF-A0A7S4K5K9-F1
#
_cell.length_a   1.000
_cell.length_b   1.000
_cell.length_c   1.000
_cell.angle_alpha   90.00
_cell.angle_beta   90.00
_cell.angle_gamma   90.00
#
_symmetry.space_group_name_H-M   'P 1'
#
loop_
_entity.id
_entity.type
_entity.pdbx_description
1 polymer ?
#
loop_
_entity_poly.entity_id
_entity_poly.type
_entity_poly.pdbx_seq_one_letter_code
_entity_poly.pdbx_strand_id
1 'polypeptide(L)'
;WQEHAREWDDGEETKEIVEGAATLNRHRRVRTLREQEERPYSEGVTVNCLVPRPLLSNMSRTNKVGERTWYPAGGLLDSQDDSLLCDVLERSVVKGANVDGDEYKVQVYTRGKARVGNMDGDNKKKLPFVLNGVPRNAILFFDKHYQDDQFREGAFRREVGVPDGMYPDSWLDLSLETGARGENRG
;
A
#
# COMPACT_ATOMS: atom_id res chain seq x y z
N TRP A 1 33.26 -14.86 8.24
CA TRP A 1 31.80 -14.91 7.94
C TRP A 1 31.05 -15.84 8.88
N GLN A 2 31.44 -17.12 9.02
CA GLN A 2 30.74 -18.06 9.91
C GLN A 2 30.79 -17.68 11.40
N GLU A 3 31.86 -17.05 11.89
CA GLU A 3 31.91 -16.53 13.27
C GLU A 3 30.99 -15.31 13.45
N HIS A 4 31.04 -14.36 12.52
CA HIS A 4 30.18 -13.17 12.54
C HIS A 4 28.68 -13.51 12.44
N ALA A 5 28.33 -14.60 11.74
CA ALA A 5 26.96 -15.11 11.69
C ALA A 5 26.50 -15.78 12.99
N ARG A 6 27.43 -16.23 13.85
CA ARG A 6 27.11 -16.84 15.16
C ARG A 6 26.97 -15.80 16.27
N GLU A 7 27.67 -14.67 16.14
CA GLU A 7 27.65 -13.57 17.11
C GLU A 7 26.62 -12.49 16.77
N TRP A 8 25.85 -12.67 15.69
CA TRP A 8 24.79 -11.74 15.33
C TRP A 8 23.67 -11.84 16.37
N ASP A 9 23.71 -10.95 17.36
CA ASP A 9 22.63 -10.71 18.28
C ASP A 9 21.54 -9.92 17.54
N ASP A 10 20.37 -10.54 17.41
CA ASP A 10 19.22 -9.94 16.74
C ASP A 10 18.70 -8.68 17.44
N GLY A 11 19.22 -8.39 18.64
CA GLY A 11 18.66 -7.42 19.56
C GLY A 11 17.36 -7.97 20.15
N GLU A 12 17.31 -8.08 21.48
CA GLU A 12 16.10 -8.42 22.24
C GLU A 12 15.01 -7.33 22.17
N GLU A 13 14.97 -6.51 21.13
CA GLU A 13 13.76 -5.75 20.84
C GLU A 13 12.67 -6.76 20.50
N THR A 14 11.62 -6.77 21.33
CA THR A 14 10.42 -7.58 21.16
C THR A 14 9.99 -7.51 19.70
N LYS A 15 10.33 -8.54 18.91
CA LYS A 15 9.92 -8.69 17.52
C LYS A 15 8.42 -8.88 17.52
N GLU A 16 7.68 -7.79 17.68
CA GLU A 16 6.28 -7.76 17.34
C GLU A 16 6.21 -8.19 15.88
N ILE A 17 5.57 -9.34 15.64
CA ILE A 17 5.49 -9.93 14.32
C ILE A 17 4.62 -8.98 13.50
N VAL A 18 5.29 -8.11 12.74
CA VAL A 18 4.63 -7.17 11.83
C VAL A 18 4.08 -7.99 10.67
N GLU A 19 2.76 -8.17 10.66
CA GLU A 19 2.06 -8.83 9.56
C GLU A 19 2.06 -7.90 8.34
N GLY A 20 2.72 -8.32 7.25
CA GLY A 20 2.66 -7.63 5.95
C GLY A 20 1.34 -7.88 5.22
N ALA A 21 1.07 -7.09 4.18
CA ALA A 21 -0.18 -7.15 3.44
C ALA A 21 -0.46 -8.54 2.82
N ALA A 22 0.59 -9.23 2.33
CA ALA A 22 0.46 -10.58 1.78
C ALA A 22 -0.08 -11.60 2.79
N THR A 23 0.33 -11.49 4.06
CA THR A 23 -0.16 -12.34 5.15
C THR A 23 -1.60 -11.97 5.52
N LEU A 24 -1.88 -10.68 5.68
CA LEU A 24 -3.22 -10.17 6.00
C LEU A 24 -4.26 -10.52 4.92
N ASN A 25 -3.86 -10.52 3.64
CA ASN A 25 -4.72 -10.94 2.53
C ASN A 25 -5.15 -12.41 2.60
N ARG A 26 -4.41 -13.27 3.30
CA ARG A 26 -4.77 -14.68 3.53
C ARG A 26 -5.74 -14.86 4.70
N HIS A 27 -5.91 -13.84 5.56
CA HIS A 27 -6.82 -13.94 6.69
C HIS A 27 -8.27 -14.02 6.22
N ARG A 28 -9.04 -14.96 6.77
CA ARG A 28 -10.48 -15.10 6.48
C ARG A 28 -11.28 -13.88 6.95
N ARG A 29 -10.81 -13.19 7.99
CA ARG A 29 -11.50 -12.05 8.60
C ARG A 29 -10.69 -10.78 8.48
N VAL A 30 -11.39 -9.67 8.25
CA VAL A 30 -10.85 -8.32 8.34
C VAL A 30 -11.34 -7.69 9.64
N ARG A 31 -10.42 -7.05 10.35
CA ARG A 31 -10.69 -6.28 11.56
C ARG A 31 -11.46 -5.01 11.22
N THR A 32 -12.53 -4.75 11.96
CA THR A 32 -13.28 -3.48 11.89
C THR A 32 -12.49 -2.34 12.55
N LEU A 33 -12.92 -1.09 12.37
CA LEU A 33 -12.30 0.07 13.04
C LEU A 33 -12.26 -0.12 14.56
N ARG A 34 -13.36 -0.58 15.14
CA ARG A 34 -13.44 -0.88 16.58
C ARG A 34 -12.42 -1.94 17.01
N GLU A 35 -12.23 -3.00 16.22
CA GLU A 35 -11.24 -4.04 16.53
C GLU A 35 -9.80 -3.54 16.35
N GLN A 36 -9.57 -2.54 15.49
CA GLN A 36 -8.27 -1.92 15.29
C GLN A 36 -7.88 -0.96 16.42
N GLU A 37 -8.82 -0.47 17.23
CA GLU A 37 -8.50 0.32 18.43
C GLU A 37 -7.70 -0.51 19.45
N GLU A 38 -8.01 -1.80 19.57
CA GLU A 38 -7.32 -2.73 20.47
C GLU A 38 -6.16 -3.43 19.77
N ARG A 39 -6.30 -3.74 18.47
CA ARG A 39 -5.34 -4.52 17.68
C ARG A 39 -5.16 -3.91 16.29
N PRO A 40 -4.46 -2.77 16.18
CA PRO A 40 -4.27 -2.08 14.91
C PRO A 40 -3.54 -2.97 13.91
N TYR A 41 -3.71 -2.67 12.62
CA TYR A 41 -2.78 -3.20 11.62
C TYR A 41 -1.43 -2.51 11.78
N SER A 42 -0.40 -3.14 11.22
CA SER A 42 0.93 -2.54 11.12
C SER A 42 0.85 -1.19 10.39
N GLU A 43 1.66 -0.22 10.84
CA GLU A 43 1.69 1.11 10.22
C GLU A 43 2.05 1.07 8.73
N GLY A 44 2.77 0.02 8.31
CA GLY A 44 3.18 -0.26 6.94
C GLY A 44 2.07 -0.71 6.00
N VAL A 45 0.84 -0.92 6.47
CA VAL A 45 -0.23 -1.50 5.67
C VAL A 45 -1.39 -0.52 5.49
N THR A 46 -2.01 -0.55 4.31
CA THR A 46 -3.28 0.12 4.02
C THR A 46 -4.37 -0.87 3.65
N VAL A 47 -5.61 -0.53 4.03
CA VAL A 47 -6.82 -1.28 3.64
C VAL A 47 -7.48 -0.59 2.47
N ASN A 48 -7.66 -1.35 1.39
CA ASN A 48 -8.34 -0.90 0.19
C ASN A 48 -9.53 -1.81 -0.11
N CYS A 49 -10.57 -1.24 -0.70
CA CYS A 49 -11.75 -1.93 -1.13
C CYS A 49 -11.83 -1.88 -2.66
N LEU A 50 -12.08 -3.05 -3.28
CA LEU A 50 -12.39 -3.17 -4.68
C LEU A 50 -13.83 -2.75 -4.92
N VAL A 51 -14.00 -1.64 -5.63
CA VAL A 51 -15.31 -1.07 -5.94
C VAL A 51 -15.57 -1.26 -7.44
N PRO A 52 -16.58 -2.04 -7.82
CA PRO A 52 -16.95 -2.23 -9.22
C PRO A 52 -17.08 -0.91 -9.99
N ARG A 53 -16.55 -0.83 -11.21
CA ARG A 53 -16.63 0.37 -12.08
C ARG A 53 -18.02 0.99 -12.18
N PRO A 54 -19.13 0.23 -12.31
CA PRO A 54 -20.47 0.81 -12.31
C PRO A 54 -20.77 1.60 -11.02
N LEU A 55 -20.36 1.10 -9.86
CA LEU A 55 -20.48 1.79 -8.58
C LEU A 55 -19.60 3.04 -8.52
N LEU A 56 -18.32 2.93 -8.92
CA LEU A 56 -17.38 4.07 -8.97
C LEU A 56 -17.88 5.21 -9.87
N SER A 57 -18.45 4.87 -11.03
CA SER A 57 -18.98 5.84 -11.98
C SER A 57 -20.18 6.61 -11.41
N ASN A 58 -21.05 5.92 -10.68
CA ASN A 58 -22.20 6.52 -10.01
C ASN A 58 -21.77 7.40 -8.83
N MET A 59 -20.80 6.94 -8.03
CA MET A 59 -20.23 7.72 -6.93
C MET A 59 -19.61 9.02 -7.42
N SER A 60 -18.86 8.96 -8.54
CA SER A 60 -18.20 10.13 -9.12
C SER A 60 -19.19 11.18 -9.67
N ARG A 61 -20.41 10.78 -10.01
CA ARG A 61 -21.46 11.69 -10.52
C ARG A 61 -22.20 12.42 -9.40
N THR A 62 -22.28 11.83 -8.21
CA THR A 62 -23.04 12.39 -7.09
C THR A 62 -22.10 13.00 -6.06
N ASN A 63 -22.08 14.34 -5.92
CA ASN A 63 -21.38 15.03 -4.83
C ASN A 63 -22.11 14.90 -3.48
N LYS A 64 -22.78 13.77 -3.23
CA LYS A 64 -23.55 13.54 -2.00
C LYS A 64 -22.96 12.32 -1.29
N VAL A 65 -22.74 12.45 0.02
CA VAL A 65 -22.58 11.26 0.89
C VAL A 65 -23.76 10.34 0.60
N GLY A 66 -23.47 9.07 0.36
CA GLY A 66 -24.49 8.10 0.03
C GLY A 66 -24.12 6.73 0.54
N GLU A 67 -25.14 6.01 0.97
CA GLU A 67 -25.07 4.59 1.26
C GLU A 67 -25.49 3.81 0.00
N ARG A 68 -24.76 2.73 -0.29
CA ARG A 68 -24.96 1.86 -1.46
C ARG A 68 -24.72 0.42 -1.07
N THR A 69 -25.32 -0.51 -1.81
CA THR A 69 -25.04 -1.93 -1.68
C THR A 69 -24.00 -2.33 -2.72
N TRP A 70 -22.99 -3.07 -2.28
CA TRP A 70 -22.00 -3.68 -3.15
C TRP A 70 -22.66 -4.80 -3.95
N TYR A 71 -22.28 -4.94 -5.21
CA TYR A 71 -22.74 -6.06 -6.05
C TYR A 71 -21.60 -6.50 -6.97
N PRO A 72 -21.50 -7.80 -7.28
CA PRO A 72 -20.53 -8.27 -8.25
C PRO A 72 -20.90 -7.69 -9.63
N ALA A 73 -20.01 -6.92 -10.24
CA ALA A 73 -20.16 -6.53 -11.64
C ALA A 73 -19.47 -7.58 -12.51
N GLY A 74 -20.10 -7.97 -13.62
CA GLY A 74 -19.49 -8.87 -14.61
C GLY A 74 -18.22 -8.24 -15.19
N GLY A 75 -17.08 -8.88 -14.96
CA GLY A 75 -15.75 -8.44 -15.41
C GLY A 75 -14.67 -8.91 -14.43
N LEU A 76 -13.43 -9.04 -14.88
CA LEU A 76 -12.30 -9.10 -13.95
C LEU A 76 -12.26 -7.76 -13.21
N LEU A 77 -12.32 -7.79 -11.88
CA LEU A 77 -11.89 -6.67 -11.07
C LEU A 77 -10.41 -6.45 -11.40
N ASP A 78 -10.12 -5.45 -12.23
CA ASP A 78 -8.74 -5.13 -12.59
C ASP A 78 -8.13 -4.46 -11.36
N SER A 79 -7.28 -5.20 -10.65
CA SER A 79 -7.10 -5.09 -9.20
C SER A 79 -6.52 -3.75 -8.71
N GLN A 80 -5.96 -2.93 -9.60
CA GLN A 80 -5.35 -1.65 -9.22
C GLN A 80 -6.27 -0.45 -9.44
N ASP A 81 -6.92 -0.34 -10.60
CA ASP A 81 -7.74 0.82 -10.96
C ASP A 81 -9.05 0.92 -10.18
N ASP A 82 -9.56 -0.23 -9.75
CA ASP A 82 -10.83 -0.33 -9.03
C ASP A 82 -10.65 -0.34 -7.50
N SER A 83 -9.42 -0.11 -7.01
CA SER A 83 -9.10 -0.09 -5.58
C SER A 83 -9.19 1.32 -4.98
N LEU A 84 -9.94 1.47 -3.89
CA LEU A 84 -10.03 2.71 -3.11
C LEU A 84 -9.62 2.45 -1.66
N LEU A 85 -8.94 3.41 -1.03
CA LEU A 85 -8.75 3.37 0.43
C LEU A 85 -10.11 3.25 1.12
N CYS A 86 -10.18 2.43 2.15
CA CYS A 86 -11.41 2.26 2.88
C CYS A 86 -11.22 1.90 4.36
N ASP A 87 -12.21 2.32 5.15
CA ASP A 87 -12.35 1.94 6.56
C ASP A 87 -13.41 0.87 6.70
N VAL A 88 -13.12 -0.18 7.45
CA VAL A 88 -14.05 -1.28 7.70
C VAL A 88 -14.87 -0.96 8.94
N LEU A 89 -16.10 -0.50 8.75
CA LEU A 89 -16.95 0.00 9.83
C LEU A 89 -17.53 -1.15 10.65
N GLU A 90 -18.20 -2.09 9.98
CA GLU A 90 -18.93 -3.18 10.62
C GLU A 90 -18.75 -4.48 9.84
N ARG A 91 -18.93 -5.60 10.54
CA ARG A 91 -18.90 -6.96 9.99
C ARG A 91 -20.19 -7.67 10.38
N SER A 92 -20.90 -8.23 9.40
CA SER A 92 -22.09 -9.05 9.58
C SER A 92 -21.81 -10.47 9.08
N VAL A 93 -22.32 -11.46 9.82
CA VAL A 93 -22.27 -12.86 9.37
C VAL A 93 -23.55 -13.13 8.59
N VAL A 94 -23.40 -13.45 7.29
CA VAL A 94 -24.54 -13.83 6.48
C VAL A 94 -24.67 -15.35 6.51
N LYS A 95 -25.81 -15.81 7.04
CA LYS A 95 -26.21 -17.23 7.01
C LYS A 95 -27.15 -17.42 5.83
N GLY A 96 -26.62 -17.86 4.70
CA GLY A 96 -27.37 -18.11 3.48
C GLY A 96 -27.39 -19.58 3.09
N ALA A 97 -28.37 -19.98 2.27
CA ALA A 97 -28.51 -21.37 1.82
C ALA A 97 -27.30 -21.90 1.01
N ASN A 98 -26.48 -21.02 0.43
CA ASN A 98 -25.38 -21.38 -0.48
C ASN A 98 -24.04 -20.66 -0.21
N VAL A 99 -23.99 -19.70 0.72
CA VAL A 99 -22.76 -18.96 1.02
C VAL A 99 -22.74 -18.64 2.52
N ASP A 100 -21.88 -19.33 3.25
CA ASP A 100 -21.49 -18.93 4.61
C ASP A 100 -20.30 -17.97 4.49
N GLY A 101 -20.50 -16.71 4.85
CA GLY A 101 -19.48 -15.68 4.69
C GLY A 101 -19.67 -14.49 5.61
N ASP A 102 -18.59 -13.75 5.81
CA ASP A 102 -18.63 -12.44 6.43
C ASP A 102 -18.84 -11.39 5.33
N GLU A 103 -19.84 -10.54 5.52
CA GLU A 103 -20.03 -9.32 4.77
C GLU A 103 -19.61 -8.11 5.61
N TYR A 104 -19.20 -7.06 4.92
CA TYR A 104 -18.64 -5.88 5.55
C TYR A 104 -19.39 -4.63 5.12
N LYS A 105 -19.54 -3.72 6.07
CA LYS A 105 -19.90 -2.34 5.84
C LYS A 105 -18.62 -1.52 5.85
N VAL A 106 -18.32 -0.85 4.74
CA VAL A 106 -17.06 -0.11 4.58
C VAL A 106 -17.32 1.32 4.14
N GLN A 107 -16.45 2.23 4.55
CA GLN A 107 -16.42 3.61 4.08
C GLN A 107 -15.29 3.76 3.07
N VAL A 108 -15.60 4.13 1.82
CA VAL A 108 -14.60 4.27 0.75
C VAL A 108 -14.30 5.75 0.45
N TYR A 109 -13.03 6.03 0.18
CA TYR A 109 -12.54 7.38 -0.14
C TYR A 109 -12.15 7.46 -1.62
N THR A 110 -12.98 8.13 -2.41
CA THR A 110 -12.66 8.34 -3.83
C THR A 110 -11.52 9.34 -3.99
N ARG A 111 -10.48 8.99 -4.76
CA ARG A 111 -9.44 9.96 -5.13
C ARG A 111 -10.08 11.13 -5.87
N GLY A 112 -9.81 12.35 -5.42
CA GLY A 112 -10.05 13.56 -6.21
C GLY A 112 -9.41 13.36 -7.58
N LYS A 113 -10.16 13.48 -8.69
CA LYS A 113 -9.50 13.71 -9.97
C LYS A 113 -8.99 15.14 -9.89
N ALA A 114 -7.82 15.35 -9.30
CA ALA A 114 -7.06 16.55 -9.58
C ALA A 114 -6.81 16.51 -11.09
N ARG A 115 -7.54 17.33 -11.85
CA ARG A 115 -7.19 17.51 -13.26
C ARG A 115 -5.75 18.01 -13.24
N VAL A 116 -4.84 17.22 -13.79
CA VAL A 116 -3.45 17.59 -14.05
C VAL A 116 -3.49 18.95 -14.75
N GLY A 117 -3.22 20.03 -14.02
CA GLY A 117 -3.33 21.39 -14.55
C GLY A 117 -3.76 22.50 -13.59
N ASN A 118 -4.40 22.21 -12.45
CA ASN A 118 -4.67 23.25 -11.44
C ASN A 118 -4.22 22.78 -10.06
N MET A 119 -3.01 23.21 -9.67
CA MET A 119 -2.44 23.03 -8.34
C MET A 119 -3.02 24.00 -7.29
N ASP A 120 -3.95 24.87 -7.68
CA ASP A 120 -4.59 25.81 -6.76
C ASP A 120 -5.81 25.19 -6.08
N GLY A 121 -5.53 24.45 -5.01
CA GLY A 121 -5.97 24.86 -3.67
C GLY A 121 -7.44 24.68 -3.26
N ASP A 122 -8.36 24.26 -4.12
CA ASP A 122 -9.73 23.98 -3.65
C ASP A 122 -9.87 22.51 -3.27
N ASN A 123 -9.59 22.26 -1.99
CA ASN A 123 -9.68 20.99 -1.27
C ASN A 123 -11.14 20.54 -1.21
N LYS A 124 -11.75 20.24 -2.37
CA LYS A 124 -13.08 19.65 -2.47
C LYS A 124 -12.98 18.24 -1.88
N LYS A 125 -13.09 18.18 -0.56
CA LYS A 125 -13.18 16.96 0.24
C LYS A 125 -14.28 16.13 -0.42
N LYS A 126 -13.87 15.13 -1.20
CA LYS A 126 -14.83 14.19 -1.76
C LYS A 126 -15.45 13.47 -0.58
N LEU A 127 -16.76 13.59 -0.51
CA LEU A 127 -17.55 13.03 0.57
C LEU A 127 -17.40 11.50 0.53
N PRO A 128 -17.16 10.87 1.69
CA PRO A 128 -17.00 9.42 1.74
C PRO A 128 -18.32 8.72 1.37
N PHE A 129 -18.21 7.54 0.75
CA PHE A 129 -19.36 6.68 0.46
C PHE A 129 -19.36 5.48 1.38
N VAL A 130 -20.54 5.04 1.79
CA VAL A 130 -20.70 3.83 2.60
C VAL A 130 -21.20 2.71 1.70
N LEU A 131 -20.47 1.60 1.68
CA LEU A 131 -20.82 0.38 0.96
C LEU A 131 -21.23 -0.71 1.95
N ASN A 132 -22.41 -1.27 1.76
CA ASN A 132 -22.92 -2.43 2.50
C ASN A 132 -22.74 -3.72 1.69
N GLY A 133 -22.64 -4.85 2.37
CA GLY A 133 -22.57 -6.17 1.72
C GLY A 133 -21.27 -6.39 0.95
N VAL A 134 -20.18 -5.75 1.36
CA VAL A 134 -18.87 -5.94 0.72
C VAL A 134 -18.33 -7.30 1.15
N PRO A 135 -18.01 -8.21 0.22
CA PRO A 135 -17.46 -9.51 0.58
C PRO A 135 -15.99 -9.41 0.97
N ARG A 136 -15.51 -10.37 1.76
CA ARG A 136 -14.10 -10.44 2.21
C ARG A 136 -13.08 -10.28 1.06
N ASN A 137 -13.32 -10.91 -0.08
CA ASN A 137 -12.40 -10.89 -1.23
C ASN A 137 -12.36 -9.53 -1.96
N ALA A 138 -13.31 -8.63 -1.68
CA ALA A 138 -13.28 -7.26 -2.17
C ALA A 138 -12.52 -6.31 -1.22
N ILE A 139 -11.98 -6.79 -0.10
CA ILE A 139 -11.13 -6.01 0.80
C ILE A 139 -9.71 -6.56 0.68
N LEU A 140 -8.78 -5.71 0.28
CA LEU A 140 -7.38 -6.06 0.07
C LEU A 140 -6.48 -5.17 0.92
N PHE A 141 -5.41 -5.78 1.39
CA PHE A 141 -4.31 -5.09 2.05
C PHE A 141 -3.22 -4.81 1.02
N PHE A 142 -2.60 -3.65 1.15
CA PHE A 142 -1.43 -3.25 0.38
C PHE A 142 -0.37 -2.73 1.33
N ASP A 143 0.88 -3.09 1.09
CA ASP A 143 2.00 -2.47 1.77
C ASP A 143 2.13 -1.02 1.26
N LYS A 144 2.33 -0.07 2.17
CA LYS A 144 2.54 1.34 1.82
C LYS A 144 3.82 1.45 1.00
N HIS A 145 3.75 2.15 -0.13
CA HIS A 145 4.93 2.44 -0.93
C HIS A 145 6.02 3.07 -0.04
N TYR A 146 7.25 2.61 -0.22
CA TYR A 146 8.42 3.04 0.58
C TYR A 146 8.40 2.62 2.06
N GLN A 147 7.50 1.72 2.45
CA GLN A 147 7.51 1.06 3.77
C GLN A 147 7.63 -0.47 3.68
N ASP A 148 7.92 -0.99 2.48
CA ASP A 148 8.36 -2.38 2.32
C ASP A 148 9.59 -2.66 3.20
N ASP A 149 9.81 -3.94 3.50
CA ASP A 149 10.92 -4.41 4.32
C ASP A 149 12.27 -3.84 3.85
N GLN A 150 12.46 -3.61 2.56
CA GLN A 150 13.69 -2.99 2.02
C GLN A 150 13.96 -1.56 2.53
N PHE A 151 12.91 -0.83 2.92
CA PHE A 151 12.99 0.55 3.41
C PHE A 151 13.02 0.68 4.93
N ARG A 152 12.75 -0.41 5.68
CA ARG A 152 12.77 -0.40 7.15
C ARG A 152 14.18 -0.15 7.69
N GLU A 153 14.25 0.53 8.82
CA GLU A 153 15.50 0.70 9.57
C GLU A 153 15.95 -0.68 10.07
N GLY A 154 17.25 -1.00 9.91
CA GLY A 154 17.78 -2.35 10.18
C GLY A 154 17.51 -3.39 9.10
N ALA A 155 16.78 -3.06 8.03
CA ALA A 155 16.72 -3.93 6.86
C ALA A 155 18.12 -4.13 6.30
N PHE A 156 18.47 -5.38 5.98
CA PHE A 156 19.82 -5.73 5.53
C PHE A 156 20.11 -5.10 4.17
N ARG A 157 20.65 -3.88 4.18
CA ARG A 157 21.26 -3.23 3.04
C ARG A 157 22.75 -3.42 3.20
N ARG A 158 23.28 -4.52 2.67
CA ARG A 158 24.72 -4.55 2.43
C ARG A 158 24.99 -3.72 1.20
N GLU A 159 25.88 -2.75 1.35
CA GLU A 159 26.57 -2.21 0.20
C GLU A 159 27.19 -3.38 -0.56
N VAL A 160 26.69 -3.62 -1.76
CA VAL A 160 27.39 -4.48 -2.70
C VAL A 160 28.50 -3.61 -3.24
N GLY A 161 29.69 -3.76 -2.68
CA GLY A 161 30.91 -3.23 -3.27
C GLY A 161 31.09 -3.90 -4.63
N VAL A 162 30.66 -3.23 -5.69
CA VAL A 162 30.92 -3.68 -7.06
C VAL A 162 32.38 -3.35 -7.36
N PRO A 163 33.21 -4.32 -7.79
CA PRO A 163 34.62 -4.08 -8.06
C PRO A 163 34.83 -2.99 -9.11
N ASP A 164 35.86 -2.17 -8.92
CA ASP A 164 36.32 -1.23 -9.93
C ASP A 164 36.69 -2.01 -11.20
N GLY A 165 36.08 -1.64 -12.34
CA GLY A 165 36.22 -2.34 -13.62
C GLY A 165 35.04 -3.24 -14.01
N MET A 166 34.00 -3.41 -13.16
CA MET A 166 32.73 -4.00 -13.61
C MET A 166 31.83 -2.99 -14.33
N TYR A 167 31.98 -1.70 -14.02
CA TYR A 167 31.27 -0.64 -14.73
C TYR A 167 31.96 -0.35 -16.06
N PRO A 168 31.21 -0.23 -17.18
CA PRO A 168 31.77 0.24 -18.43
C PRO A 168 32.40 1.63 -18.25
N ASP A 169 33.56 1.86 -18.88
CA ASP A 169 34.24 3.16 -18.82
C ASP A 169 33.34 4.32 -19.27
N SER A 170 32.38 4.05 -20.15
CA SER A 170 31.40 5.04 -20.63
C SER A 170 30.34 5.45 -19.60
N TRP A 171 30.21 4.72 -18.49
CA TRP A 171 29.30 5.05 -17.39
C TRP A 171 29.99 5.82 -16.27
N LEU A 172 31.32 5.79 -16.24
CA LEU A 172 32.12 6.53 -15.28
C LEU A 172 32.27 7.97 -15.81
N ASP A 173 31.87 8.97 -15.03
CA ASP A 173 32.12 10.37 -15.35
C ASP A 173 33.59 10.69 -15.05
N LEU A 174 34.49 10.18 -15.90
CA LEU A 174 35.94 10.36 -15.77
C LEU A 174 36.41 11.76 -16.19
N SER A 175 35.49 12.72 -16.34
CA SER A 175 35.78 14.01 -16.98
C SER A 175 36.53 15.02 -16.10
N LEU A 176 36.87 14.71 -14.83
CA LEU A 176 37.28 15.75 -13.86
C LEU A 176 38.62 15.62 -13.14
N GLU A 177 39.51 14.66 -13.46
CA GLU A 177 40.83 14.62 -12.80
C GLU A 177 42.06 14.63 -13.73
N THR A 178 41.94 15.16 -14.94
CA THR A 178 43.10 15.82 -15.57
C THR A 178 43.15 17.28 -15.12
N GLY A 179 43.43 17.47 -13.83
CA GLY A 179 44.16 18.63 -13.35
C GLY A 179 45.53 18.62 -14.00
N ALA A 180 45.60 19.05 -15.26
CA ALA A 180 46.82 19.51 -15.87
C ALA A 180 47.27 20.75 -15.08
N ARG A 181 48.01 20.50 -14.00
CA ARG A 181 49.00 21.41 -13.44
C ARG A 181 49.85 21.87 -14.62
N GLY A 182 49.48 23.01 -15.20
CA GLY A 182 50.37 23.79 -16.05
C GLY A 182 51.52 24.26 -15.17
N GLU A 183 52.54 23.42 -15.04
CA GLU A 183 53.84 23.80 -14.54
C GLU A 183 54.42 24.88 -15.45
N ASN A 184 54.73 26.01 -14.83
CA ASN A 184 55.45 27.14 -15.39
C ASN A 184 56.65 26.71 -16.25
N ARG A 185 56.70 27.20 -17.49
CA ARG A 185 57.95 27.46 -18.20
C ARG A 185 57.83 28.74 -19.01
N GLY A 186 58.68 29.72 -18.71
CA GLY A 186 58.93 30.92 -19.50
C GLY A 186 58.85 32.19 -18.68
#